data_AF-A0AAD3R8G1-F1
#
_entry.id   AF-A0AAD3R8G1-F1
#
_cell.length_a   1.000
_cell.length_b   1.000
_cell.length_c   1.000
_cell.angle_alpha   90.00
_cell.angle_beta   90.00
_cell.angle_gamma   90.00
#
_symmetry.space_group_name_H-M   'P 1'
#
loop_
_entity.id
_entity.type
_entity.pdbx_description
1 polymer ?
#
loop_
_entity_poly.entity_id
_entity_poly.type
_entity_poly.pdbx_seq_one_letter_code
_entity_poly.pdbx_strand_id
1 'polypeptide(L)'
;MERPENCSEEMYNLMLRCWKQEADKRPTFSDISKELEKMMVKSRDYLDLAASTPADALLYDDALSEEDTPLVDCNNAPLPRTLPSTWIENKLYGRISHAFTRF
;
A
#
# COMPACT_ATOMS: atom_id res chain seq x y z
N MET A 1 -11.97 -15.28 -22.10
CA MET A 1 -12.35 -14.63 -20.83
C MET A 1 -13.02 -13.32 -21.17
N GLU A 2 -13.93 -12.87 -20.31
CA GLU A 2 -14.53 -11.54 -20.37
C GLU A 2 -13.79 -10.61 -19.40
N ARG A 3 -13.85 -9.30 -19.66
CA ARG A 3 -13.19 -8.29 -18.84
C ARG A 3 -14.03 -8.00 -17.58
N PRO A 4 -13.45 -8.07 -16.36
CA PRO A 4 -14.14 -7.64 -15.14
C PRO A 4 -14.49 -6.14 -15.17
N GLU A 5 -15.58 -5.74 -14.51
CA GLU A 5 -16.06 -4.35 -14.48
C GLU A 5 -15.00 -3.37 -13.96
N ASN A 6 -14.26 -3.74 -12.91
CA ASN A 6 -13.26 -2.89 -12.26
C ASN A 6 -11.84 -3.04 -12.85
N CYS A 7 -11.71 -3.64 -14.03
CA CYS A 7 -10.43 -3.82 -14.69
C CYS A 7 -10.29 -2.81 -15.85
N SER A 8 -9.25 -1.96 -15.82
CA SER A 8 -8.96 -1.11 -16.97
C SER A 8 -8.68 -1.95 -18.22
N GLU A 9 -8.94 -1.37 -19.39
CA GLU A 9 -8.66 -2.04 -20.67
C GLU A 9 -7.18 -2.37 -20.82
N GLU A 10 -6.30 -1.48 -20.37
CA GLU A 10 -4.84 -1.64 -20.42
C GLU A 10 -4.38 -2.83 -19.57
N MET A 11 -4.89 -2.94 -18.34
CA MET A 11 -4.63 -4.09 -17.46
C MET A 11 -5.17 -5.39 -18.07
N TYR A 12 -6.38 -5.34 -18.64
CA TYR A 12 -6.98 -6.50 -19.27
C TYR A 12 -6.18 -6.99 -20.48
N ASN A 13 -5.68 -6.07 -21.30
CA ASN A 13 -4.82 -6.37 -22.43
C ASN A 13 -3.47 -6.98 -22.00
N LEU A 14 -2.90 -6.54 -20.88
CA LEU A 14 -1.73 -7.19 -20.29
C LEU A 14 -2.05 -8.65 -19.89
N MET A 15 -3.18 -8.90 -19.21
CA MET A 15 -3.60 -10.26 -18.84
C MET A 15 -3.80 -11.16 -20.08
N LEU A 16 -4.43 -10.65 -21.14
CA LEU A 16 -4.62 -11.41 -22.39
C LEU A 16 -3.29 -11.82 -23.05
N ARG A 17 -2.24 -11.02 -22.90
CA ARG A 17 -0.89 -11.38 -23.37
C ARG A 17 -0.27 -12.51 -22.53
N CYS A 18 -0.51 -12.50 -21.22
CA CYS A 18 -0.06 -13.56 -20.32
C CYS A 18 -0.80 -14.90 -20.56
N TRP A 19 -2.04 -14.86 -21.06
CA TRP A 19 -2.87 -16.05 -21.31
C TRP A 19 -2.79 -16.60 -22.74
N LYS A 20 -1.72 -16.29 -23.50
CA LYS A 20 -1.52 -16.90 -24.82
C LYS A 20 -1.34 -18.41 -24.69
N GLN A 21 -1.95 -19.15 -25.63
CA GLN A 21 -1.83 -20.62 -25.68
C GLN A 21 -0.36 -21.04 -25.80
N GLU A 22 0.36 -20.37 -26.70
CA GLU A 22 1.78 -20.56 -26.98
C GLU A 22 2.62 -19.90 -25.87
N ALA A 23 3.44 -20.69 -25.18
CA ALA A 23 4.19 -20.23 -24.01
C ALA A 23 5.31 -19.24 -24.36
N ASP A 24 5.93 -19.43 -25.52
CA ASP A 24 6.96 -18.59 -26.13
C ASP A 24 6.43 -17.22 -26.56
N LYS A 25 5.11 -17.09 -26.79
CA LYS A 25 4.45 -15.80 -27.08
C LYS A 25 4.04 -15.01 -25.84
N ARG A 26 4.20 -15.58 -24.64
CA ARG A 26 3.88 -14.88 -23.39
C ARG A 26 5.02 -13.90 -23.07
N PRO A 27 4.71 -12.70 -22.54
CA PRO A 27 5.74 -11.76 -22.13
C PRO A 27 6.56 -12.32 -20.96
N THR A 28 7.82 -11.89 -20.86
CA THR A 28 8.65 -12.24 -19.71
C THR A 28 8.18 -11.48 -18.46
N PHE A 29 8.57 -11.96 -17.28
CA PHE A 29 8.27 -11.24 -16.04
C PHE A 29 8.82 -9.81 -16.03
N SER A 30 10.00 -9.59 -16.62
CA SER A 30 10.61 -8.26 -16.76
C SER A 30 9.72 -7.31 -17.58
N ASP A 31 9.15 -7.80 -18.68
CA ASP A 31 8.27 -7.01 -19.53
C ASP A 31 6.93 -6.70 -18.84
N ILE A 32 6.40 -7.66 -18.09
CA ILE A 32 5.17 -7.49 -17.30
C ILE A 32 5.39 -6.40 -16.23
N SER A 33 6.47 -6.47 -15.47
CA SER A 33 6.78 -5.50 -14.41
C SER A 33 6.92 -4.07 -14.96
N LYS A 34 7.65 -3.90 -16.08
CA LYS A 34 7.79 -2.59 -16.73
C LYS A 34 6.46 -2.00 -17.19
N GLU A 35 5.57 -2.82 -17.73
CA GLU A 35 4.25 -2.35 -18.17
C GLU A 35 3.37 -1.95 -16.97
N LEU A 36 3.45 -2.71 -15.87
CA LEU A 36 2.76 -2.37 -14.61
C LEU A 36 3.24 -1.04 -14.04
N GLU A 37 4.56 -0.84 -13.95
CA GLU A 37 5.14 0.43 -13.49
C GLU A 37 4.64 1.62 -14.33
N LYS A 38 4.63 1.46 -15.66
CA LYS A 38 4.13 2.50 -16.57
C LYS A 38 2.65 2.82 -16.34
N MET A 39 1.80 1.81 -16.11
CA MET A 39 0.39 2.01 -15.79
C MET A 39 0.20 2.72 -14.44
N MET A 40 1.04 2.43 -13.44
CA MET A 40 0.99 3.09 -12.14
C MET A 40 1.37 4.57 -12.19
N VAL A 41 2.33 4.94 -13.04
CA VAL A 41 2.74 6.35 -13.23
C VAL A 41 1.60 7.16 -13.85
N LYS A 42 0.90 6.62 -14.86
CA LYS A 42 -0.27 7.28 -15.48
C LYS A 42 -1.41 7.53 -14.50
N SER A 43 -1.57 6.68 -13.48
CA SER A 43 -2.63 6.84 -12.48
C SER A 43 -2.32 7.92 -11.44
N ARG A 44 -1.09 8.46 -11.43
CA ARG A 44 -0.63 9.45 -10.45
C ARG A 44 -0.40 10.81 -11.11
N ASP A 45 -1.48 11.49 -11.47
CA ASP A 45 -1.47 12.95 -11.72
C ASP A 45 -1.39 13.74 -10.39
N TYR A 46 -0.64 13.24 -9.41
CA TYR A 46 -0.84 13.63 -8.00
C TYR A 46 0.02 14.81 -7.54
N LEU A 47 0.94 15.32 -8.35
CA LEU A 47 1.84 16.41 -7.95
C LEU A 47 2.08 17.38 -9.11
N ASP A 48 1.17 18.35 -9.26
CA ASP A 48 1.48 19.60 -9.95
C ASP A 48 2.22 20.53 -8.98
N LEU A 49 3.54 20.42 -8.92
CA LEU A 49 4.37 21.34 -8.11
C LEU A 49 4.24 22.81 -8.58
N ALA A 50 3.77 23.06 -9.81
CA ALA A 50 3.59 24.41 -10.34
C ALA A 50 2.26 25.05 -9.87
N ALA A 51 1.33 24.27 -9.32
CA ALA A 51 0.11 24.78 -8.69
C ALA A 51 0.33 25.30 -7.26
N SER A 52 1.55 25.24 -6.72
CA SER A 52 1.89 25.86 -5.45
C SER A 52 1.78 27.38 -5.56
N THR A 53 0.61 27.91 -5.20
CA THR A 53 0.47 29.35 -5.04
C THR A 53 1.38 29.81 -3.88
N PRO A 54 2.04 30.97 -3.99
CA PRO A 54 2.90 31.49 -2.93
C PRO A 54 2.17 31.78 -1.60
N ALA A 55 0.85 31.60 -1.55
CA ALA A 55 0.03 31.77 -0.35
C ALA A 55 0.21 30.63 0.67
N ASP A 56 0.58 29.41 0.24
CA ASP A 56 0.81 28.28 1.17
C ASP A 56 2.09 28.41 1.99
N ALA A 57 3.02 29.28 1.57
CA ALA A 57 4.27 29.53 2.30
C ALA A 57 4.07 30.40 3.56
N LEU A 58 2.88 30.97 3.78
CA LEU A 58 2.59 31.88 4.90
C LEU A 58 1.70 31.28 6.00
N LEU A 59 1.44 29.97 5.99
CA LEU A 59 0.58 29.29 6.97
C LEU A 59 1.33 28.39 7.96
N TYR A 60 2.59 28.71 8.26
CA TYR A 60 3.26 28.16 9.44
C TYR A 60 3.68 29.29 10.37
N ASP A 61 2.72 29.76 11.17
CA ASP A 61 3.04 30.42 12.43
C ASP A 61 3.59 29.35 13.39
N ASP A 62 4.80 29.63 13.87
CA ASP A 62 5.61 28.81 14.76
C ASP A 62 5.03 28.77 16.19
N ALA A 63 3.90 28.07 16.36
CA ALA A 63 3.32 27.79 17.67
C ALA A 63 2.87 26.33 17.75
N LEU A 64 3.76 25.51 18.32
CA LEU A 64 3.52 24.19 18.90
C LEU A 64 2.07 23.94 19.36
N SER A 65 1.34 23.08 18.66
CA SER A 65 0.25 22.31 19.27
C SER A 65 0.42 20.84 18.88
N GLU A 66 0.97 20.07 19.81
CA GLU A 66 1.01 18.61 19.78
C GLU A 66 -0.43 18.06 19.92
N GLU A 67 -1.22 18.09 18.85
CA GLU A 67 -2.58 17.55 18.89
C GLU A 67 -2.56 16.04 18.58
N ASP A 68 -2.55 15.31 19.69
CA ASP A 68 -2.67 13.87 19.95
C ASP A 68 -3.71 13.17 19.04
N THR A 69 -3.27 12.63 17.89
CA THR A 69 -4.06 11.61 17.17
C THR A 69 -3.65 10.23 17.71
N PRO A 70 -4.55 9.52 18.42
CA PRO A 70 -4.19 8.24 19.03
C PRO A 70 -3.95 7.19 17.94
N LEU A 71 -2.78 6.56 17.95
CA LEU A 71 -2.49 5.40 17.12
C LEU A 71 -3.45 4.27 17.52
N VAL A 72 -4.19 3.72 16.57
CA VAL A 72 -5.12 2.61 16.79
C VAL A 72 -4.65 1.34 16.10
N ASP A 73 -5.01 0.17 16.62
CA ASP A 73 -4.75 -1.13 15.99
C ASP A 73 -5.79 -1.45 14.90
N CYS A 74 -5.63 -2.61 14.23
CA CYS A 74 -6.51 -3.06 13.14
C CYS A 74 -7.98 -3.28 13.56
N ASN A 75 -8.28 -3.26 14.87
CA ASN A 75 -9.61 -3.36 15.44
C ASN A 75 -10.09 -2.01 16.00
N ASN A 76 -9.41 -0.91 15.67
CA ASN A 76 -9.63 0.45 16.18
C ASN A 76 -9.45 0.58 17.71
N ALA A 77 -8.68 -0.31 18.35
CA ALA A 77 -8.36 -0.17 19.77
C ALA A 77 -7.17 0.79 19.96
N PRO A 78 -7.21 1.71 20.94
CA PRO A 78 -6.09 2.62 21.21
C PRO A 78 -4.81 1.85 21.56
N LEU A 79 -3.72 2.13 20.83
CA LEU A 79 -2.40 1.61 21.14
C LEU A 79 -1.73 2.47 22.21
N PRO A 80 -1.04 1.86 23.18
CA PRO A 80 -0.22 2.60 24.12
C PRO A 80 0.95 3.29 23.38
N ARG A 81 1.21 4.55 23.73
CA ARG A 81 2.18 5.43 23.04
C ARG A 81 3.63 4.93 23.07
N THR A 82 3.97 4.07 24.03
CA THR A 82 5.26 3.38 24.05
C THR A 82 5.03 1.90 24.34
N LEU A 83 5.39 1.06 23.38
CA LEU A 83 5.49 -0.37 23.61
C LEU A 83 6.91 -0.63 24.12
N PRO A 84 7.11 -1.18 25.33
CA PRO A 84 8.43 -1.66 25.72
C PRO A 84 8.90 -2.65 24.66
N SER A 85 10.21 -2.67 24.35
CA SER A 85 10.79 -3.47 23.26
C SER A 85 10.37 -4.95 23.32
N THR A 86 10.07 -5.43 24.53
CA THR A 86 9.64 -6.79 24.85
C THR A 86 8.13 -7.04 24.68
N TRP A 87 7.30 -6.04 24.38
CA TRP A 87 5.86 -6.21 24.24
C TRP A 87 5.50 -7.04 23.00
N ILE A 88 6.18 -6.79 21.88
CA ILE A 88 5.99 -7.57 20.63
C ILE A 88 6.39 -9.03 20.88
N GLU A 89 7.51 -9.24 21.56
CA GLU A 89 8.00 -10.58 21.89
C GLU A 89 7.04 -11.31 22.82
N ASN A 90 6.56 -10.68 23.89
CA ASN A 90 5.62 -11.28 24.83
C ASN A 90 4.25 -11.58 24.20
N LYS A 91 3.75 -10.71 23.32
CA LYS A 91 2.48 -10.93 22.60
C LYS A 91 2.61 -12.03 21.54
N LEU A 92 3.76 -12.13 20.89
CA LEU A 92 4.06 -13.22 19.95
C LEU A 92 4.23 -14.55 20.69
N TYR A 93 4.97 -14.58 21.81
CA TYR A 93 5.17 -15.78 22.62
C TYR A 93 3.87 -16.29 23.24
N GLY A 94 2.99 -15.40 23.71
CA GLY A 94 1.68 -15.77 24.24
C GLY A 94 0.76 -16.37 23.18
N ARG A 95 0.76 -15.82 21.96
CA ARG A 95 -0.02 -16.36 20.83
C ARG A 95 0.53 -17.69 20.32
N ILE A 96 1.85 -17.88 20.32
CA ILE A 96 2.49 -19.13 19.91
C ILE A 96 2.31 -20.22 20.99
N SER A 97 2.44 -19.89 22.28
CA SER A 97 2.24 -20.86 23.36
C SER A 97 0.82 -21.42 23.39
N HIS A 98 -0.18 -20.57 23.16
CA HIS A 98 -1.58 -20.99 23.12
C HIS A 98 -1.94 -21.78 21.84
N ALA A 99 -1.12 -21.67 20.79
CA ALA A 99 -1.23 -22.50 19.59
C ALA A 99 -0.60 -23.88 19.77
N PHE A 100 0.41 -24.01 20.63
CA PHE A 100 1.12 -25.27 20.88
C PHE A 100 0.50 -26.14 21.98
N THR A 101 -0.38 -25.59 22.82
CA THR A 101 -1.15 -26.34 23.83
C THR A 101 -2.42 -26.99 23.30
N ARG A 102 -2.65 -26.95 21.98
CA ARG A 102 -3.84 -27.53 21.33
C ARG A 102 -3.52 -28.70 20.40
N PHE A 103 -2.37 -29.35 20.60
CA PHE A 103 -2.08 -30.69 20.09
C PHE A 103 -1.87 -31.66 21.25
#